data_AF-A0A8J4SJH3-F1
#
_entry.id   AF-A0A8J4SJH3-F1
#
_cell.length_a   1.000
_cell.length_b   1.000
_cell.length_c   1.000
_cell.angle_alpha   90.00
_cell.angle_beta   90.00
_cell.angle_gamma   90.00
#
_symmetry.space_group_name_H-M   'P 1'
#
loop_
_entity.id
_entity.type
_entity.pdbx_description
1 polymer ?
#
loop_
_entity_poly.entity_id
_entity_poly.type
_entity_poly.pdbx_seq_one_letter_code
_entity_poly.pdbx_strand_id
1 'polypeptide(L)'
;MADLLLRWINHELQLSKHVTDVQVDFASGYLLGELLHRLNQQHNFDDFVRSSTADAKIINFCLLEPSLRNLNIQFDANVATAIMNEKKDTAANLLNQIKIGEGT
;
A
#
# COMPACT_ATOMS: atom_id res chain seq x y z
N MET A 1 -4.53 12.97 -11.51
CA MET A 1 -3.42 12.44 -10.67
C MET A 1 -3.73 11.00 -10.23
N ALA A 2 -4.93 10.69 -9.76
CA ALA A 2 -5.33 9.32 -9.41
C ALA A 2 -5.35 8.35 -10.62
N ASP A 3 -5.71 8.81 -11.82
CA ASP A 3 -5.82 7.96 -13.01
C ASP A 3 -4.50 7.30 -13.43
N LEU A 4 -3.37 7.99 -13.26
CA LEU A 4 -2.06 7.45 -13.61
C LEU A 4 -1.66 6.34 -12.65
N LEU A 5 -1.90 6.53 -11.34
CA LEU A 5 -1.67 5.52 -10.32
C LEU A 5 -2.58 4.31 -10.53
N LEU A 6 -3.88 4.55 -10.77
CA LEU A 6 -4.84 3.48 -11.05
C LEU A 6 -4.46 2.68 -12.29
N ARG A 7 -4.02 3.34 -13.37
CA ARG A 7 -3.51 2.64 -14.56
C ARG A 7 -2.26 1.85 -14.25
N TRP A 8 -1.28 2.43 -13.56
CA TRP A 8 -0.06 1.72 -13.18
C TRP A 8 -0.37 0.47 -12.34
N ILE A 9 -1.24 0.59 -11.34
CA ILE A 9 -1.63 -0.53 -10.48
C ILE A 9 -2.40 -1.60 -11.26
N ASN A 10 -3.42 -1.21 -12.02
CA ASN A 10 -4.28 -2.17 -12.71
C ASN A 10 -3.61 -2.77 -13.96
N HIS A 11 -2.67 -2.06 -14.60
CA HIS A 11 -2.07 -2.45 -15.88
C HIS A 11 -0.65 -3.02 -15.75
N GLU A 12 0.18 -2.50 -14.84
CA GLU A 12 1.54 -3.03 -14.61
C GLU A 12 1.57 -4.06 -13.49
N LEU A 13 1.05 -3.71 -12.32
CA LEU A 13 1.09 -4.61 -11.16
C LEU A 13 0.05 -5.74 -11.26
N GLN A 14 -1.05 -5.48 -11.97
CA GLN A 14 -2.18 -6.40 -12.15
C GLN A 14 -2.54 -7.12 -10.83
N LEU A 15 -2.86 -6.32 -9.81
CA LEU A 15 -3.26 -6.84 -8.49
C LEU A 15 -4.46 -7.80 -8.60
N SER A 16 -4.64 -8.65 -7.58
CA SER A 16 -5.77 -9.59 -7.51
C SER A 16 -7.13 -8.90 -7.40
N LYS A 17 -7.16 -7.62 -7.02
CA LYS A 17 -8.37 -6.81 -7.03
C LYS A 17 -8.18 -5.60 -7.94
N HIS A 18 -9.19 -5.35 -8.77
CA HIS A 18 -9.24 -4.13 -9.56
C HIS A 18 -9.46 -2.94 -8.62
N VAL A 19 -8.45 -2.08 -8.52
CA VAL A 19 -8.50 -0.89 -7.65
C VAL A 19 -9.35 0.14 -8.38
N THR A 20 -10.44 0.55 -7.75
CA THR A 20 -11.27 1.67 -8.20
C THR A 20 -11.07 2.89 -7.33
N ASP A 21 -10.94 2.68 -6.02
CA ASP A 21 -10.74 3.76 -5.08
C ASP A 21 -9.52 3.48 -4.21
N VAL A 22 -8.46 4.23 -4.47
CA VAL A 22 -7.15 4.00 -3.87
C VAL A 22 -7.20 4.14 -2.35
N GLN A 23 -8.09 4.96 -1.82
CA GLN A 23 -8.20 5.16 -0.38
C GLN A 23 -8.88 3.97 0.28
N VAL A 24 -10.02 3.55 -0.26
CA VAL A 24 -10.83 2.46 0.30
C VAL A 24 -10.15 1.10 0.11
N ASP A 25 -9.66 0.84 -1.11
CA ASP A 25 -9.04 -0.44 -1.45
C ASP A 25 -7.75 -0.66 -0.63
N PHE A 26 -6.93 0.38 -0.46
CA PHE A 26 -5.68 0.27 0.30
C PHE A 26 -5.82 0.49 1.81
N ALA A 27 -6.99 0.90 2.32
CA ALA A 27 -7.24 1.06 3.76
C ALA A 27 -7.09 -0.22 4.58
N SER A 28 -7.19 -1.39 3.92
CA SER A 28 -6.94 -2.69 4.55
C SER A 28 -5.45 -2.99 4.76
N GLY A 29 -4.54 -2.31 4.07
CA GLY A 29 -3.10 -2.64 4.04
C GLY A 29 -2.75 -3.89 3.22
N TYR A 30 -3.70 -4.80 3.00
CA TYR A 30 -3.50 -6.03 2.22
C TYR A 30 -3.07 -5.75 0.77
N LEU A 31 -3.75 -4.84 0.08
CA LEU A 31 -3.40 -4.49 -1.31
C LEU A 31 -2.05 -3.78 -1.41
N LEU A 32 -1.65 -3.02 -0.38
CA LEU A 32 -0.30 -2.43 -0.33
C LEU A 32 0.75 -3.54 -0.19
N GLY A 33 0.47 -4.57 0.62
CA GLY A 33 1.34 -5.73 0.78
C GLY A 33 1.52 -6.48 -0.53
N GLU A 34 0.42 -6.71 -1.24
CA GLU A 34 0.42 -7.40 -2.53
C GLU A 34 1.20 -6.59 -3.58
N LEU A 35 1.01 -5.27 -3.58
CA LEU A 35 1.74 -4.35 -4.44
C LEU A 35 3.26 -4.43 -4.20
N LEU A 36 3.70 -4.32 -2.95
CA LEU A 36 5.12 -4.43 -2.62
C LEU A 36 5.65 -5.84 -2.89
N HIS A 37 4.81 -6.87 -2.76
CA HIS A 37 5.19 -8.24 -3.08
C HIS A 37 5.46 -8.40 -4.58
N ARG A 38 4.62 -7.80 -5.43
CA ARG A 38 4.83 -7.74 -6.89
C ARG A 38 6.10 -7.00 -7.27
N LEU A 39 6.44 -5.95 -6.54
CA LEU A 39 7.70 -5.21 -6.68
C LEU A 39 8.92 -5.95 -6.08
N ASN A 40 8.75 -7.17 -5.57
CA ASN A 40 9.80 -7.93 -4.88
C ASN A 40 10.33 -7.26 -3.58
N GLN A 41 9.63 -6.26 -3.06
CA GLN A 41 9.98 -5.54 -1.83
C GLN A 41 9.39 -6.17 -0.56
N GLN A 42 8.33 -6.96 -0.70
CA GLN A 42 7.65 -7.61 0.41
C GLN A 42 7.62 -9.12 0.20
N HIS A 43 8.50 -9.86 0.87
CA HIS A 43 8.50 -11.34 0.81
C HIS A 43 7.56 -11.97 1.83
N ASN A 44 7.20 -11.24 2.89
CA ASN A 44 6.33 -11.70 3.98
C ASN A 44 4.84 -11.50 3.69
N PHE A 45 4.41 -11.67 2.43
CA PHE A 45 3.00 -11.51 2.07
C PHE A 45 2.08 -12.54 2.74
N ASP A 46 2.62 -13.71 3.12
CA ASP A 46 1.89 -14.76 3.84
C ASP A 46 1.37 -14.32 5.23
N ASP A 47 2.06 -13.36 5.84
CA ASP A 47 1.71 -12.82 7.17
C ASP A 47 0.56 -11.78 7.09
N PHE A 48 0.18 -11.34 5.87
CA PHE A 48 -0.88 -10.37 5.69
C PHE A 48 -2.26 -10.99 5.94
N VAL A 49 -3.02 -10.32 6.80
CA VAL A 49 -4.36 -10.75 7.17
C VAL A 49 -5.40 -9.96 6.38
N ARG A 50 -6.13 -10.63 5.50
CA ARG A 50 -7.26 -10.06 4.75
C ARG A 50 -8.51 -9.92 5.62
N SER A 51 -8.41 -9.18 6.71
CA SER A 51 -9.53 -8.92 7.63
C SER A 51 -9.81 -7.42 7.78
N SER A 52 -11.08 -7.10 7.98
CA SER A 52 -11.56 -5.71 8.13
C SER A 52 -11.39 -5.16 9.56
N THR A 53 -10.96 -6.01 10.49
CA THR A 53 -10.71 -5.63 11.89
C THR A 53 -9.54 -4.65 12.00
N ALA A 54 -9.66 -3.67 12.90
CA ALA A 54 -8.60 -2.68 13.13
C ALA A 54 -7.25 -3.33 13.45
N ASP A 55 -7.25 -4.40 14.23
CA ASP A 55 -6.05 -5.16 14.60
C ASP A 55 -5.31 -5.71 13.36
N ALA A 56 -6.04 -6.40 12.48
CA ALA A 56 -5.50 -6.90 11.21
C ALA A 56 -4.95 -5.79 10.32
N LYS A 57 -5.63 -4.62 10.26
CA LYS A 57 -5.08 -3.46 9.54
C LYS A 57 -3.75 -3.04 10.14
N ILE A 58 -3.67 -2.86 11.46
CA ILE A 58 -2.43 -2.46 12.16
C ILE A 58 -1.28 -3.43 11.87
N ILE A 59 -1.54 -4.74 11.95
CA ILE A 59 -0.56 -5.77 11.64
C ILE A 59 -0.08 -5.63 10.19
N ASN A 60 -1.00 -5.55 9.22
CA ASN A 60 -0.65 -5.37 7.81
C ASN A 60 0.22 -4.12 7.61
N PHE A 61 -0.12 -2.99 8.23
CA PHE A 61 0.64 -1.76 8.09
C PHE A 61 2.02 -1.81 8.76
N CYS A 62 2.16 -2.51 9.88
CA CYS A 62 3.45 -2.74 10.53
C CYS A 62 4.38 -3.57 9.63
N LEU A 63 3.84 -4.58 8.94
CA LEU A 63 4.59 -5.38 7.97
C LEU A 63 5.05 -4.56 6.75
N LEU A 64 4.32 -3.51 6.36
CA LEU A 64 4.69 -2.63 5.24
C LEU A 64 5.84 -1.68 5.59
N GLU A 65 5.98 -1.29 6.85
CA GLU A 65 6.99 -0.33 7.30
C GLU A 65 8.43 -0.69 6.85
N PRO A 66 8.95 -1.91 7.08
CA PRO A 66 10.30 -2.27 6.66
C PRO A 66 10.48 -2.26 5.13
N SER A 67 9.49 -2.71 4.36
CA SER A 67 9.53 -2.68 2.90
C SER A 67 9.53 -1.25 2.35
N LEU A 68 8.72 -0.35 2.91
CA LEU A 68 8.68 1.06 2.52
C LEU A 68 9.97 1.78 2.91
N ARG A 69 10.54 1.41 4.07
CA ARG A 69 11.82 1.96 4.52
C ARG A 69 12.98 1.53 3.61
N ASN A 70 12.95 0.32 3.03
CA ASN A 70 13.90 -0.10 2.00
C ASN A 70 13.82 0.77 0.74
N LEU A 71 12.63 1.25 0.39
CA LEU A 71 12.40 2.22 -0.68
C LEU A 71 12.75 3.66 -0.29
N ASN A 72 13.34 3.85 0.89
CA ASN A 72 13.70 5.14 1.45
C ASN A 72 12.47 6.06 1.69
N ILE A 73 11.29 5.48 1.86
CA ILE A 73 10.02 6.18 2.13
C ILE A 73 9.82 6.25 3.63
N GLN A 74 9.59 7.45 4.16
CA GLN A 74 9.16 7.60 5.55
C GLN A 74 7.72 7.14 5.71
N PHE A 75 7.57 5.99 6.37
CA PHE A 75 6.28 5.46 6.75
C PHE A 75 6.19 5.39 8.27
N ASP A 76 5.34 6.24 8.84
CA ASP A 76 5.11 6.32 10.29
C ASP A 76 3.72 5.83 10.67
N ALA A 77 3.52 5.52 11.96
CA ALA A 77 2.22 5.15 12.52
C ALA A 77 1.12 6.17 12.20
N ASN A 78 1.44 7.47 12.12
CA ASN A 78 0.47 8.50 11.76
C ASN A 78 -0.01 8.34 10.30
N VAL A 79 0.89 8.00 9.37
CA VAL A 79 0.55 7.74 7.96
C VAL A 79 -0.28 6.47 7.87
N ALA A 80 0.13 5.39 8.55
CA ALA A 80 -0.63 4.16 8.63
C ALA A 80 -2.07 4.41 9.11
N THR A 81 -2.21 5.12 10.23
CA THR A 81 -3.52 5.43 10.81
C THR A 81 -4.35 6.32 9.89
N ALA A 82 -3.73 7.27 9.18
CA ALA A 82 -4.42 8.09 8.19
C ALA A 82 -4.94 7.26 7.02
N ILE A 83 -4.18 6.28 6.51
CA ILE A 83 -4.65 5.37 5.46
C ILE A 83 -5.76 4.45 6.00
N MET A 84 -5.63 3.92 7.23
CA MET A 84 -6.68 3.11 7.86
C MET A 84 -8.02 3.86 8.01
N ASN A 85 -7.95 5.17 8.21
CA ASN A 85 -9.10 6.08 8.28
C ASN A 85 -9.54 6.60 6.90
N GLU A 86 -9.03 6.00 5.81
CA GLU A 86 -9.40 6.34 4.43
C GLU A 86 -9.16 7.83 4.13
N LYS A 87 -8.15 8.42 4.79
CA LYS A 87 -7.88 9.85 4.67
C LYS A 87 -7.50 10.16 3.23
N LYS A 88 -8.25 11.11 2.66
CA LYS A 88 -8.03 11.62 1.31
C LYS A 88 -6.57 12.03 1.12
N ASP A 89 -6.04 11.74 -0.06
CA ASP A 89 -4.67 12.04 -0.51
C ASP A 89 -3.55 11.24 0.17
N THR A 90 -3.76 10.61 1.33
CA THR A 90 -2.69 9.91 2.05
C THR A 90 -2.24 8.65 1.31
N ALA A 91 -3.20 7.77 0.95
CA ALA A 91 -2.90 6.55 0.19
C ALA A 91 -2.30 6.86 -1.19
N ALA A 92 -2.85 7.85 -1.88
CA ALA A 92 -2.35 8.28 -3.20
C ALA A 92 -0.93 8.86 -3.12
N ASN A 93 -0.63 9.67 -2.10
CA ASN A 93 0.70 10.21 -1.90
C ASN A 93 1.72 9.10 -1.59
N LEU A 94 1.35 8.14 -0.74
CA LEU A 94 2.18 6.97 -0.45
C LEU A 94 2.52 6.18 -1.73
N LEU A 95 1.53 5.87 -2.55
CA LEU A 95 1.74 5.15 -3.80
C LEU A 95 2.61 5.92 -4.78
N ASN A 96 2.45 7.24 -4.83
CA ASN A 96 3.32 8.08 -5.65
C ASN A 96 4.77 8.02 -5.17
N GLN A 97 5.02 8.00 -3.85
CA GLN A 97 6.35 7.80 -3.29
C GLN A 97 6.93 6.43 -3.67
N ILE A 98 6.14 5.35 -3.58
CA ILE A 98 6.57 4.00 -3.99
C ILE A 98 6.95 3.98 -5.47
N LYS A 99 6.10 4.53 -6.33
CA LYS A 99 6.33 4.58 -7.78
C LYS A 99 7.59 5.38 -8.14
N ILE A 100 7.92 6.41 -7.37
CA ILE A 100 9.15 7.21 -7.58
C ILE A 100 10.37 6.46 -7.03
N GLY A 101 10.24 5.83 -5.85
CA GLY A 101 11.32 5.10 -5.17
C GLY A 101 11.79 3.86 -5.92
N GLU A 102 10.90 3.13 -6.59
CA GLU A 102 11.26 1.99 -7.45
C GLU A 102 12.01 2.37 -8.73
N GLY A 103 11.90 3.63 -9.18
CA GLY A 103 12.43 4.09 -10.47
C GLY A 103 13.80 4.74 -10.42
N THR A 104 14.50 4.71 -9.28
CA THR A 104 15.81 5.39 -9.06
C THR A 104 16.92 4.37 -8.86
#